data_AF-A0A2C9KGL6-F1
#
_entry.id   AF-A0A2C9KGL6-F1
#
_cell.length_a   1.000
_cell.length_b   1.000
_cell.length_c   1.000
_cell.angle_alpha   90.00
_cell.angle_beta   90.00
_cell.angle_gamma   90.00
#
_symmetry.space_group_name_H-M   'P 1'
#
loop_
_entity.id
_entity.type
_entity.pdbx_description
1 polymer ?
#
loop_
_entity_poly.entity_id
_entity_poly.type
_entity_poly.pdbx_seq_one_letter_code
_entity_poly.pdbx_strand_id
1 'polypeptide(L)'
;MTDVSRQIIQLVHSINDSTGHIKVAYTFDAGPNACLYLLEKDVPLVVSFVQHYFPSSTMHITGPAVSEYTLTSDDLEKVKVQPNPGAVKYIIHTKVGCGPQVVTDPAESLFSANRKPKHESSLER
;
A
#
# COMPACT_ATOMS: atom_id res chain seq x y z
N MET A 1 -1.54 -13.06 -9.20
CA MET A 1 -2.58 -13.40 -8.22
C MET A 1 -2.18 -14.63 -7.40
N THR A 2 -1.95 -14.47 -6.10
CA THR A 2 -1.68 -15.57 -5.13
C THR A 2 -2.84 -15.75 -4.16
N ASP A 3 -2.74 -16.66 -3.19
CA ASP A 3 -3.72 -16.77 -2.09
C ASP A 3 -3.81 -15.49 -1.26
N VAL A 4 -2.68 -14.83 -1.02
CA VAL A 4 -2.65 -13.52 -0.36
C VAL A 4 -3.41 -12.48 -1.17
N SER A 5 -3.23 -12.45 -2.50
CA SER A 5 -4.00 -11.56 -3.37
C SER A 5 -5.51 -11.82 -3.26
N ARG A 6 -5.93 -13.10 -3.24
CA ARG A 6 -7.34 -13.49 -3.06
C ARG A 6 -7.89 -13.07 -1.69
N GLN A 7 -7.08 -13.15 -0.64
CA GLN A 7 -7.46 -12.73 0.71
C GLN A 7 -7.63 -11.21 0.81
N ILE A 8 -6.78 -10.44 0.13
CA ILE A 8 -6.94 -8.97 0.02
C ILE A 8 -8.25 -8.64 -0.70
N ILE A 9 -8.58 -9.36 -1.78
CA ILE A 9 -9.87 -9.21 -2.48
C ILE A 9 -11.05 -9.46 -1.53
N GLN A 10 -10.99 -10.53 -0.73
CA GLN A 10 -12.03 -10.83 0.27
C GLN A 10 -12.15 -9.76 1.34
N LEU A 11 -11.02 -9.19 1.78
CA LEU A 11 -11.01 -8.08 2.73
C LEU A 11 -11.67 -6.84 2.15
N VAL A 12 -11.33 -6.45 0.92
CA VAL A 12 -11.93 -5.29 0.25
C VAL A 12 -13.45 -5.44 0.16
N HIS A 13 -13.94 -6.60 -0.30
CA HIS A 13 -15.38 -6.86 -0.37
C HIS A 13 -16.02 -6.80 1.02
N SER A 14 -15.39 -7.42 2.03
CA SER A 14 -15.92 -7.41 3.40
C SER A 14 -16.00 -6.00 4.01
N ILE A 15 -15.03 -5.12 3.71
CA ILE A 15 -15.06 -3.71 4.15
C ILE A 15 -16.20 -2.95 3.46
N ASN A 16 -16.39 -3.17 2.16
CA ASN A 16 -17.46 -2.52 1.42
C ASN A 16 -18.84 -2.98 1.92
N ASP A 17 -19.00 -4.28 2.14
CA ASP A 17 -20.24 -4.88 2.66
C ASP A 17 -20.54 -4.42 4.09
N SER A 18 -19.53 -4.36 4.98
CA SER A 18 -19.71 -3.96 6.38
C SER A 18 -20.16 -2.51 6.55
N THR A 19 -19.80 -1.65 5.60
CA THR A 19 -20.09 -0.21 5.63
C THR A 19 -21.31 0.16 4.79
N GLY A 20 -21.84 -0.76 3.98
CA GLY A 20 -22.94 -0.50 3.05
C GLY A 20 -22.57 0.43 1.88
N HIS A 21 -21.28 0.73 1.69
CA HIS A 21 -20.77 1.64 0.68
C HIS A 21 -19.48 1.11 0.06
N ILE A 22 -19.25 1.39 -1.22
CA ILE A 22 -17.98 1.07 -1.87
C ILE A 22 -16.92 2.09 -1.42
N LYS A 23 -16.15 1.74 -0.39
CA LYS A 23 -15.08 2.58 0.17
C LYS A 23 -13.73 2.32 -0.45
N VAL A 24 -13.51 1.08 -0.92
CA VAL A 24 -12.22 0.66 -1.49
C VAL A 24 -12.42 -0.24 -2.71
N ALA A 25 -11.61 -0.01 -3.74
CA ALA A 25 -11.49 -0.85 -4.92
C ALA A 25 -10.07 -1.41 -5.02
N TYR A 26 -9.90 -2.54 -5.71
CA TYR A 26 -8.59 -3.14 -5.96
C TYR A 26 -8.34 -3.32 -7.46
N THR A 27 -7.06 -3.31 -7.83
CA THR A 27 -6.58 -3.82 -9.11
C THR A 27 -5.24 -4.55 -8.93
N PHE A 28 -4.91 -5.40 -9.88
CA PHE A 28 -3.67 -6.18 -9.93
C PHE A 28 -3.10 -6.13 -11.35
N ASP A 29 -1.83 -5.78 -11.47
CA ASP A 29 -1.07 -5.92 -12.72
C ASP A 29 -0.49 -7.35 -12.85
N ALA A 30 0.64 -7.50 -13.56
CA ALA A 30 1.35 -8.77 -13.72
C ALA A 30 2.12 -9.18 -12.44
N GLY A 31 1.43 -9.27 -11.29
CA GLY A 31 2.03 -9.62 -10.00
C GLY A 31 1.00 -9.91 -8.90
N PRO A 32 1.47 -10.20 -7.67
CA PRO A 32 0.59 -10.45 -6.52
C PRO A 32 0.24 -9.19 -5.72
N ASN A 33 0.89 -8.05 -6.01
CA ASN A 33 0.73 -6.81 -5.26
C ASN A 33 -0.62 -6.17 -5.60
N ALA A 34 -1.41 -5.87 -4.55
CA ALA A 34 -2.68 -5.18 -4.69
C ALA A 34 -2.46 -3.67 -4.76
N CYS A 35 -3.04 -3.01 -5.75
CA CYS A 35 -3.20 -1.56 -5.77
C CYS A 35 -4.63 -1.23 -5.33
N LEU A 36 -4.76 -0.46 -4.25
CA LEU A 36 -6.06 -0.08 -3.69
C LEU A 36 -6.38 1.38 -4.01
N TYR A 37 -7.61 1.62 -4.48
CA TYR A 37 -8.16 2.95 -4.70
C TYR A 37 -9.29 3.22 -3.70
N LEU A 38 -9.21 4.37 -3.04
CA LEU A 38 -10.13 4.80 -1.99
C LEU A 38 -10.07 6.32 -1.85
N LEU A 39 -11.09 6.89 -1.21
CA LEU A 39 -11.08 8.32 -0.88
C LEU A 39 -10.17 8.59 0.33
N GLU A 40 -9.60 9.78 0.39
CA GLU A 40 -8.68 10.19 1.47
C GLU A 40 -9.26 9.97 2.88
N LYS A 41 -10.55 10.28 3.06
CA LYS A 41 -11.28 10.07 4.32
C LYS A 41 -11.37 8.61 4.78
N ASP A 42 -11.24 7.65 3.86
CA ASP A 42 -11.38 6.21 4.12
C ASP A 42 -10.02 5.52 4.30
N VAL A 43 -8.90 6.21 4.03
CA VAL A 43 -7.53 5.68 4.20
C VAL A 43 -7.27 5.15 5.61
N PRO A 44 -7.59 5.90 6.70
CA PRO A 44 -7.33 5.43 8.06
C PRO A 44 -8.02 4.09 8.37
N LEU A 45 -9.31 3.98 8.01
CA LEU A 45 -10.11 2.78 8.22
C LEU A 45 -9.53 1.57 7.47
N VAL A 46 -9.25 1.74 6.17
CA VAL A 46 -8.77 0.63 5.32
C VAL A 46 -7.38 0.18 5.73
N VAL A 47 -6.47 1.10 6.08
CA VAL A 47 -5.14 0.77 6.59
C VAL A 47 -5.23 0.00 7.90
N SER A 48 -6.08 0.43 8.85
CA SER A 48 -6.29 -0.30 10.10
C SER A 48 -6.81 -1.73 9.88
N PHE A 49 -7.72 -1.93 8.92
CA PHE A 49 -8.15 -3.28 8.54
C PHE A 49 -7.00 -4.12 7.95
N VAL A 50 -6.18 -3.55 7.06
CA VAL A 50 -5.01 -4.25 6.51
C VAL A 50 -4.03 -4.64 7.62
N GLN A 51 -3.73 -3.72 8.55
CA GLN A 51 -2.85 -4.01 9.68
C GLN A 51 -3.42 -5.06 10.63
N HIS A 52 -4.75 -5.08 10.83
CA HIS A 52 -5.41 -6.06 11.68
C HIS A 52 -5.40 -7.47 11.08
N TYR A 53 -5.74 -7.60 9.79
CA TYR A 53 -5.84 -8.91 9.13
C TYR A 53 -4.52 -9.39 8.51
N PHE A 54 -3.54 -8.52 8.30
CA PHE A 54 -2.21 -8.88 7.84
C PHE A 54 -1.12 -8.37 8.79
N PRO A 55 -1.17 -8.72 10.09
CA PRO A 55 -0.28 -8.13 11.08
C PRO A 55 1.17 -8.54 10.80
N SER A 56 2.10 -7.60 10.92
CA SER A 56 3.53 -7.88 10.79
C SER A 56 4.33 -6.91 11.64
N SER A 57 5.28 -7.44 12.42
CA SER A 57 6.18 -6.64 13.26
C SER A 57 7.13 -5.75 12.47
N THR A 58 7.29 -6.01 11.17
CA THR A 58 8.18 -5.27 10.27
C THR A 58 7.43 -4.45 9.22
N MET A 59 6.09 -4.47 9.24
CA MET A 59 5.30 -3.66 8.32
C MET A 59 5.51 -2.18 8.61
N HIS A 60 5.87 -1.45 7.56
CA HIS A 60 5.94 -0.01 7.57
C HIS A 60 5.06 0.56 6.46
N ILE A 61 4.68 1.83 6.63
CA ILE A 61 3.94 2.59 5.65
C ILE A 61 4.86 3.69 5.14
N THR A 62 5.07 3.75 3.84
CA THR A 62 5.84 4.80 3.17
C THR A 62 4.89 5.73 2.42
N GLY A 63 5.14 7.04 2.50
CA GLY A 63 4.31 8.07 1.87
C GLY A 63 3.75 9.06 2.90
N PRO A 64 2.66 9.77 2.57
CA PRO A 64 1.99 10.67 3.50
C PRO A 64 1.54 9.94 4.76
N ALA A 65 1.61 10.62 5.90
CA ALA A 65 1.17 10.07 7.18
C ALA A 65 -0.32 9.67 7.10
N VAL A 66 -0.63 8.53 7.72
CA VAL A 66 -2.00 8.04 7.86
C VAL A 66 -2.43 8.32 9.30
N SER A 67 -3.56 8.98 9.49
CA SER A 67 -4.11 9.17 10.83
C SER A 67 -4.51 7.83 11.44
N GLU A 68 -4.39 7.71 12.76
CA GLU A 68 -4.82 6.49 13.44
C GLU A 68 -6.34 6.31 13.34
N TYR A 69 -6.77 5.06 13.19
CA TYR A 69 -8.16 4.66 13.32
C TYR A 69 -8.23 3.38 14.15
N THR A 70 -8.89 3.43 15.29
CA THR A 70 -9.12 2.26 16.14
C THR A 70 -10.34 1.51 15.63
N LEU A 71 -10.13 0.28 15.12
CA LEU A 71 -11.24 -0.61 14.77
C LEU A 71 -12.06 -0.93 16.01
N THR A 72 -13.37 -0.73 15.92
CA THR A 72 -14.32 -1.09 16.97
C THR A 72 -14.67 -2.58 16.89
N SER A 73 -15.30 -3.12 17.94
CA SER A 73 -15.84 -4.49 17.89
C SER A 73 -16.83 -4.67 16.74
N ASP A 74 -17.69 -3.68 16.50
CA ASP A 74 -18.68 -3.69 15.41
C ASP A 74 -18.03 -3.73 14.01
N ASP A 75 -16.87 -3.08 13.85
CA ASP A 75 -16.11 -3.13 12.59
C ASP A 75 -15.58 -4.53 12.31
N LEU A 76 -15.10 -5.20 13.36
CA LEU A 76 -14.49 -6.53 13.26
C LEU A 76 -15.51 -7.65 13.08
N GLU A 77 -16.66 -7.58 13.74
CA GLU A 77 -17.70 -8.61 13.65
C GLU A 77 -18.27 -8.76 12.23
N LYS A 78 -18.28 -7.66 11.47
CA LYS A 78 -18.83 -7.62 10.11
C LYS A 78 -17.83 -8.09 9.05
N VAL A 79 -16.53 -8.11 9.37
CA VAL A 79 -15.48 -8.48 8.42
C VAL A 79 -15.01 -9.90 8.68
N LYS A 80 -15.37 -10.81 7.76
CA LYS A 80 -15.14 -12.26 7.90
C LYS A 80 -13.92 -12.71 7.09
N VAL A 81 -12.75 -12.21 7.46
CA VAL A 81 -11.45 -12.61 6.88
C VAL A 81 -10.58 -13.24 7.94
N GLN A 82 -9.85 -14.30 7.59
CA GLN A 82 -8.88 -14.91 8.50
C GLN A 82 -7.62 -14.05 8.57
N PRO A 83 -7.05 -13.77 9.75
CA PRO A 83 -5.75 -13.11 9.84
C PRO A 83 -4.63 -13.93 9.17
N ASN A 84 -3.71 -13.26 8.49
CA ASN A 84 -2.56 -13.86 7.83
C ASN A 84 -1.29 -13.06 8.14
N PRO A 85 -0.64 -13.33 9.29
CA PRO A 85 0.51 -12.57 9.74
C PRO A 85 1.69 -12.64 8.77
N GLY A 86 2.35 -11.50 8.52
CA GLY A 86 3.55 -11.41 7.68
C GLY A 86 3.30 -11.51 6.16
N ALA A 87 2.06 -11.71 5.72
CA ALA A 87 1.74 -11.87 4.30
C ALA A 87 1.83 -10.57 3.49
N VAL A 88 1.57 -9.42 4.14
CA VAL A 88 1.79 -8.09 3.58
C VAL A 88 3.09 -7.53 4.16
N LYS A 89 4.03 -7.17 3.29
CA LYS A 89 5.38 -6.72 3.70
C LYS A 89 5.40 -5.25 4.14
N TYR A 90 4.75 -4.38 3.37
CA TYR A 90 4.68 -2.94 3.60
C TYR A 90 3.55 -2.34 2.76
N ILE A 91 3.21 -1.09 3.04
CA ILE A 91 2.20 -0.32 2.31
C ILE A 91 2.85 0.94 1.73
N ILE A 92 2.62 1.22 0.46
CA ILE A 92 2.94 2.51 -0.15
C ILE A 92 1.64 3.31 -0.23
N HIS A 93 1.54 4.38 0.55
CA HIS A 93 0.42 5.32 0.50
C HIS A 93 0.79 6.49 -0.42
N THR A 94 -0.04 6.76 -1.43
CA THR A 94 0.18 7.86 -2.36
C THR A 94 -1.15 8.42 -2.85
N LYS A 95 -1.08 9.53 -3.58
CA LYS A 95 -2.22 10.20 -4.20
C LYS A 95 -1.98 10.43 -5.68
N VAL A 96 -3.03 10.83 -6.38
CA VAL A 96 -2.94 11.27 -7.78
C VAL A 96 -1.92 12.40 -7.87
N GLY A 97 -0.92 12.22 -8.75
CA GLY A 97 0.18 13.14 -8.97
C GLY A 97 0.09 13.86 -10.32
N CYS A 98 1.09 14.70 -10.59
CA CYS A 98 1.28 15.31 -11.90
C CYS A 98 2.00 14.36 -12.88
N GLY A 99 2.05 14.76 -14.16
CA GLY A 99 2.83 14.06 -15.18
C GLY A 99 4.35 14.24 -15.02
N PRO A 100 5.15 13.72 -15.95
CA PRO A 100 6.61 13.82 -15.91
C PRO A 100 7.09 15.27 -15.70
N GLN A 101 8.10 15.44 -14.85
CA GLN A 101 8.70 16.74 -14.53
C GLN A 101 10.16 16.77 -15.00
N VAL A 102 10.58 17.90 -15.58
CA VAL A 102 11.99 18.14 -15.88
C VAL A 102 12.69 18.61 -14.61
N VAL A 103 13.71 17.89 -14.19
CA VAL A 103 14.54 18.29 -13.04
C VAL A 103 15.71 19.12 -13.56
N THR A 104 15.75 20.40 -13.22
CA THR A 104 16.74 21.37 -13.73
C THR A 104 17.97 21.50 -12.85
N ASP A 105 17.93 21.02 -11.61
CA ASP A 105 19.06 21.06 -10.70
C ASP A 105 20.13 20.03 -11.12
N PRO A 106 21.35 20.45 -11.51
CA PRO A 106 22.43 19.52 -11.86
C PRO A 106 22.83 18.58 -10.72
N ALA A 107 22.57 18.94 -9.46
CA ALA A 107 22.83 18.08 -8.30
C ALA A 107 21.99 16.80 -8.32
N GLU A 108 20.77 16.87 -8.85
CA GLU A 108 19.82 15.75 -8.99
C GLU A 108 20.11 14.85 -10.20
N SER A 109 21.05 15.24 -11.08
CA SER A 109 21.48 14.37 -12.19
C SER A 109 21.98 13.02 -11.65
N LEU A 110 21.51 11.91 -12.22
CA LEU A 110 22.03 10.58 -11.88
C LEU A 110 23.43 10.31 -12.44
N PHE A 111 23.94 11.17 -13.32
CA PHE A 111 25.28 11.11 -13.90
C PHE A 111 26.17 12.21 -13.35
N SER A 112 27.45 11.90 -13.14
CA SER A 112 28.47 12.88 -12.80
C SER A 112 28.99 13.60 -14.06
N ALA A 113 29.87 14.60 -13.89
CA ALA A 113 30.43 15.39 -14.99
C ALA A 113 31.22 14.54 -16.01
N ASN A 114 31.73 13.38 -15.60
CA ASN A 114 32.44 12.45 -16.48
C ASN A 114 31.52 11.45 -17.22
N ARG A 115 30.18 11.67 -17.16
CA ARG A 115 29.14 10.84 -17.77
C ARG A 115 29.04 9.41 -17.23
N LYS A 116 29.55 9.15 -16.02
CA LYS A 116 29.30 7.89 -15.27
C LYS A 116 28.16 8.05 -14.27
N PRO A 117 27.43 6.97 -13.95
CA PRO A 117 26.45 6.97 -12.86
C PRO A 117 27.09 7.44 -11.54
N LYS A 118 26.40 8.27 -10.76
CA LYS A 118 26.88 8.73 -9.45
C LYS A 118 26.89 7.60 -8.40
N HIS A 119 25.96 6.66 -8.53
CA HIS A 119 25.86 5.48 -7.66
C HIS A 119 26.06 4.23 -8.51
N GLU A 120 27.32 3.84 -8.69
CA GLU A 120 27.67 2.55 -9.28
C GLU A 120 27.77 1.55 -8.12
N SER A 121 26.77 0.69 -7.96
CA SER A 121 26.88 -0.42 -7.00
C SER A 121 27.93 -1.38 -7.53
N SER A 122 29.08 -1.46 -6.87
CA SER A 122 30.04 -2.55 -7.07
C SER A 122 29.32 -3.86 -6.80
N LEU A 123 28.92 -4.56 -7.87
CA LEU A 123 28.52 -5.95 -7.83
C LEU A 123 29.78 -6.77 -7.51
N GLU A 124 30.15 -6.83 -6.24
CA GLU A 124 30.92 -7.98 -5.75
C GLU A 124 29.97 -9.18 -5.83
N ARG A 125 30.22 -10.04 -6.82
CA ARG A 125 29.60 -11.34 -6.99
C ARG A 125 30.25 -12.36 -6.06
#